data_AF-A0A933VN01-F1
#
_entry.id   AF-A0A933VN01-F1
#
_cell.length_a   1.000
_cell.length_b   1.000
_cell.length_c   1.000
_cell.angle_alpha   90.00
_cell.angle_beta   90.00
_cell.angle_gamma   90.00
#
_symmetry.space_group_name_H-M   'P 1'
#
loop_
_entity.id
_entity.type
_entity.pdbx_description
1 polymer ?
#
loop_
_entity_poly.entity_id
_entity_poly.type
_entity_poly.pdbx_seq_one_letter_code
_entity_poly.pdbx_strand_id
1 'polypeptide(L)'
;MRILAVTVVALLALAAPASAGERIDRAVRALQQDPVYAEADAQPGLSDAGAAALRDRIRAADAGPFYIAVLGGAARDEAGGDPSEVLRQVIDAMGQRPGTYA
;
A
#
# COMPACT_ATOMS: atom_id res chain seq x y z
N MET A 1 -38.19 -21.99 -6.46
CA MET A 1 -36.74 -21.88 -6.77
C MET A 1 -36.30 -20.58 -7.45
N ARG A 2 -37.20 -19.67 -7.87
CA ARG A 2 -36.81 -18.39 -8.53
C ARG A 2 -36.56 -17.22 -7.57
N ILE A 3 -37.08 -17.30 -6.34
CA ILE A 3 -37.02 -16.19 -5.35
C ILE A 3 -35.69 -16.19 -4.59
N LEU A 4 -34.99 -17.34 -4.51
CA LEU A 4 -33.69 -17.42 -3.82
C LEU A 4 -32.54 -16.80 -4.63
N ALA A 5 -32.66 -16.77 -5.96
CA ALA A 5 -31.60 -16.28 -6.85
C ALA A 5 -31.49 -14.75 -6.89
N VAL A 6 -32.56 -14.03 -6.53
CA VAL A 6 -32.60 -12.56 -6.59
C VAL A 6 -31.92 -11.93 -5.38
N THR A 7 -31.89 -12.61 -4.23
CA THR A 7 -31.34 -12.04 -2.98
C THR A 7 -29.82 -12.00 -2.95
N VAL A 8 -29.13 -12.90 -3.66
CA VAL A 8 -27.65 -12.98 -3.65
C VAL A 8 -26.99 -11.86 -4.47
N VAL A 9 -27.64 -11.39 -5.54
CA VAL A 9 -27.09 -10.32 -6.40
C VAL A 9 -27.09 -8.96 -5.69
N ALA A 10 -28.03 -8.72 -4.76
CA ALA A 10 -28.15 -7.45 -4.06
C ALA A 10 -27.04 -7.21 -3.00
N LEU A 11 -26.41 -8.26 -2.45
CA LEU A 11 -25.35 -8.10 -1.45
C LEU A 11 -23.97 -7.78 -2.06
N LEU A 12 -23.74 -8.10 -3.35
CA LEU A 12 -22.45 -7.84 -4.00
C LEU A 12 -22.22 -6.35 -4.31
N ALA A 13 -23.27 -5.51 -4.26
CA ALA A 13 -23.17 -4.07 -4.54
C ALA A 13 -22.71 -3.23 -3.32
N LEU A 14 -22.61 -3.83 -2.13
CA LEU A 14 -22.14 -3.14 -0.91
C LEU A 14 -20.68 -3.43 -0.55
N ALA A 15 -19.94 -4.15 -1.42
CA ALA A 15 -18.49 -4.18 -1.34
C ALA A 15 -17.96 -2.78 -1.74
N ALA A 16 -18.07 -1.82 -0.83
CA ALA A 16 -17.32 -0.58 -0.92
C ALA A 16 -15.85 -1.00 -1.11
N PRO A 17 -15.13 -0.44 -2.10
CA PRO A 17 -13.70 -0.62 -2.13
C PRO A 17 -13.22 -0.23 -0.72
N ALA A 18 -12.45 -1.11 -0.10
CA ALA A 18 -11.68 -0.72 1.06
C ALA A 18 -10.69 0.32 0.53
N SER A 19 -11.16 1.56 0.40
CA SER A 19 -10.36 2.69 -0.03
C SER A 19 -9.37 2.87 1.09
N ALA A 20 -8.15 2.40 0.82
CA ALA A 20 -6.94 2.97 1.37
C ALA A 20 -7.16 4.47 1.55
N GLY A 21 -6.89 4.98 2.75
CA GLY A 21 -7.00 6.40 3.00
C GLY A 21 -6.04 7.19 2.10
N GLU A 22 -6.15 8.52 2.11
CA GLU A 22 -5.43 9.38 1.18
C GLU A 22 -3.90 9.17 1.25
N ARG A 23 -3.38 8.88 2.44
CA ARG A 23 -1.94 8.63 2.67
C ARG A 23 -1.52 7.33 2.00
N ILE A 24 -2.27 6.26 2.22
CA ILE A 24 -2.01 4.93 1.65
C ILE A 24 -2.12 5.00 0.11
N ASP A 25 -3.15 5.66 -0.41
CA ASP A 25 -3.35 5.88 -1.85
C ASP A 25 -2.19 6.63 -2.50
N ARG A 26 -1.68 7.65 -1.81
CA ARG A 26 -0.51 8.43 -2.26
C ARG A 26 0.75 7.56 -2.31
N ALA A 27 0.96 6.73 -1.29
CA ALA A 27 2.06 5.78 -1.27
C ALA A 27 1.96 4.80 -2.44
N VAL A 28 0.77 4.21 -2.69
CA VAL A 28 0.54 3.29 -3.80
C VAL A 28 0.86 3.95 -5.14
N ARG A 29 0.36 5.17 -5.40
CA ARG A 29 0.67 5.89 -6.64
C ARG A 29 2.17 6.14 -6.81
N ALA A 30 2.88 6.48 -5.74
CA ALA A 30 4.32 6.67 -5.78
C ALA A 30 5.05 5.36 -6.05
N LEU A 31 4.69 4.27 -5.36
CA LEU A 31 5.31 2.95 -5.50
C LEU A 31 5.16 2.33 -6.90
N GLN A 32 4.11 2.71 -7.63
CA GLN A 32 3.93 2.30 -9.02
C GLN A 32 5.02 2.88 -9.96
N GLN A 33 5.67 3.97 -9.56
CA GLN A 33 6.66 4.69 -10.36
C GLN A 33 8.08 4.59 -9.77
N ASP A 34 8.19 4.52 -8.44
CA ASP A 34 9.45 4.52 -7.70
C ASP A 34 9.40 3.47 -6.59
N PRO A 35 10.33 2.50 -6.52
CA PRO A 35 10.32 1.46 -5.50
C PRO A 35 10.49 1.96 -4.07
N VAL A 36 10.87 3.23 -3.85
CA VAL A 36 11.01 3.81 -2.51
C VAL A 36 10.18 5.08 -2.39
N TYR A 37 9.22 5.06 -1.47
CA TYR A 37 8.44 6.22 -1.06
C TYR A 37 8.68 6.55 0.40
N ALA A 38 8.88 7.83 0.70
CA ALA A 38 8.97 8.34 2.05
C ALA A 38 8.02 9.52 2.20
N GLU A 39 7.11 9.39 3.16
CA GLU A 39 6.19 10.45 3.52
C GLU A 39 6.92 11.55 4.33
N ALA A 40 6.64 12.81 4.00
CA ALA A 40 7.37 13.96 4.54
C ALA A 40 7.23 14.13 6.07
N ASP A 41 6.08 13.75 6.64
CA ASP A 41 5.77 13.79 8.06
C ASP A 41 5.85 12.42 8.74
N ALA A 42 6.53 11.43 8.14
CA ALA A 42 6.86 10.20 8.84
C ALA A 42 7.90 10.46 9.95
N GLN A 43 7.71 9.84 11.12
CA GLN A 43 8.68 9.87 12.22
C GLN A 43 8.98 8.47 12.78
N PRO A 44 10.24 8.01 12.75
CA PRO A 44 11.39 8.64 12.09
C PRO A 44 11.20 8.64 10.56
N GLY A 45 11.54 9.76 9.93
CA GLY A 45 11.45 9.89 8.47
C GLY A 45 12.68 9.31 7.76
N LEU A 46 12.62 9.29 6.44
CA LEU A 46 13.74 8.90 5.58
C LEU A 46 14.22 10.13 4.79
N SER A 47 15.50 10.46 4.87
CA SER A 47 16.07 11.56 4.10
C SER A 47 16.16 11.21 2.61
N ASP A 48 16.18 12.22 1.75
CA ASP A 48 16.31 12.02 0.29
C ASP A 48 17.56 11.22 -0.08
N ALA A 49 18.68 11.49 0.58
CA ALA A 49 19.93 10.75 0.40
C ALA A 49 19.79 9.28 0.85
N GLY A 50 19.09 9.02 1.94
CA GLY A 50 18.78 7.67 2.41
C GLY A 50 17.87 6.91 1.45
N ALA A 51 16.84 7.58 0.92
CA ALA A 51 15.96 7.02 -0.09
C ALA A 51 16.71 6.71 -1.39
N ALA A 52 17.58 7.60 -1.85
CA ALA A 52 18.44 7.36 -3.01
C ALA A 52 19.35 6.13 -2.81
N ALA A 53 20.02 6.04 -1.66
CA ALA A 53 20.86 4.89 -1.32
C ALA A 53 20.07 3.57 -1.27
N LEU A 54 18.84 3.58 -0.76
CA LEU A 54 17.96 2.41 -0.77
C LEU A 54 17.59 1.97 -2.19
N ARG A 55 17.23 2.93 -3.06
CA ARG A 55 16.95 2.63 -4.48
C ARG A 55 18.15 2.01 -5.18
N ASP A 56 19.35 2.54 -4.93
CA ASP A 56 20.59 2.01 -5.52
C ASP A 56 20.86 0.58 -5.03
N ARG A 57 20.64 0.30 -3.74
CA ARG A 57 20.76 -1.06 -3.18
C ARG A 57 19.73 -2.03 -3.77
N ILE A 58 18.47 -1.62 -3.91
CA ILE A 58 17.42 -2.44 -4.54
C ILE A 58 17.82 -2.78 -5.98
N ARG A 59 18.30 -1.80 -6.75
CA ARG A 59 18.76 -2.02 -8.13
C ARG A 59 19.98 -2.94 -8.21
N ALA A 60 20.89 -2.86 -7.24
CA ALA A 60 22.13 -3.66 -7.24
C ALA A 60 21.95 -5.11 -6.72
N ALA A 61 20.87 -5.41 -6.00
CA ALA A 61 20.71 -6.69 -5.31
C ALA A 61 20.22 -7.84 -6.22
N ASP A 62 19.75 -7.55 -7.44
CA ASP A 62 19.14 -8.52 -8.37
C ASP A 62 18.05 -9.44 -7.73
N ALA A 63 17.43 -8.98 -6.63
CA ALA A 63 16.54 -9.79 -5.79
C ALA A 63 15.07 -9.83 -6.28
N GLY A 64 14.80 -9.32 -7.49
CA GLY A 64 13.43 -9.08 -7.98
C GLY A 64 12.80 -7.80 -7.40
N PRO A 65 11.50 -7.57 -7.66
CA PRO A 65 10.83 -6.34 -7.25
C PRO A 65 10.77 -6.19 -5.72
N PHE A 66 11.28 -5.06 -5.22
CA PHE A 66 11.27 -4.72 -3.80
C PHE A 66 10.73 -3.29 -3.64
N TYR A 67 9.73 -3.12 -2.78
CA TYR A 67 9.03 -1.86 -2.56
C TYR A 67 9.12 -1.48 -1.08
N ILE A 68 9.44 -0.22 -0.81
CA ILE A 68 9.59 0.33 0.54
C ILE A 68 8.73 1.59 0.67
N ALA A 69 7.83 1.62 1.65
CA ALA A 69 7.04 2.79 1.99
C ALA A 69 7.25 3.20 3.45
N VAL A 70 7.84 4.37 3.67
CA VAL A 70 7.96 4.96 5.00
C VAL A 70 6.78 5.90 5.22
N LEU A 71 5.83 5.48 6.06
CA LEU A 71 4.57 6.20 6.31
C LEU A 71 4.48 6.70 7.75
N GLY A 72 3.82 7.84 7.94
CA GLY A 72 3.55 8.41 9.26
C GLY A 72 2.40 7.72 10.00
N GLY A 73 2.20 8.10 11.26
CA GLY A 73 1.13 7.56 12.11
C GLY A 73 -0.28 7.76 11.54
N ALA A 74 -0.49 8.82 10.77
CA ALA A 74 -1.78 9.07 10.11
C ALA A 74 -2.20 7.96 9.14
N ALA A 75 -1.25 7.34 8.42
CA ALA A 75 -1.56 6.21 7.53
C ALA A 75 -2.01 4.97 8.33
N ARG A 76 -1.43 4.76 9.52
CA ARG A 76 -1.88 3.71 10.44
C ARG A 76 -3.31 3.98 10.92
N ASP A 77 -3.63 5.23 11.23
CA ASP A 77 -4.96 5.59 11.70
C ASP A 77 -6.01 5.44 10.58
N GLU A 78 -5.66 5.68 9.32
CA GLU A 78 -6.49 5.35 8.14
C GLU A 78 -6.79 3.84 8.02
N ALA A 79 -5.84 3.00 8.46
CA ALA A 79 -6.01 1.55 8.50
C ALA A 79 -6.61 1.03 9.83
N GLY A 80 -7.27 1.89 10.61
CA GLY A 80 -7.91 1.50 11.86
C GLY A 80 -6.94 1.24 13.02
N GLY A 81 -5.71 1.74 12.93
CA GLY A 81 -4.71 1.66 13.99
C GLY A 81 -3.76 0.46 13.90
N ASP A 82 -3.87 -0.39 12.88
CA ASP A 82 -3.03 -1.58 12.69
C ASP A 82 -2.04 -1.39 11.51
N PRO A 83 -0.72 -1.38 11.76
CA PRO A 83 0.29 -1.33 10.70
C PRO A 83 0.22 -2.50 9.70
N SER A 84 -0.24 -3.68 10.14
CA SER A 84 -0.39 -4.85 9.27
C SER A 84 -1.50 -4.63 8.23
N GLU A 85 -2.55 -3.92 8.62
CA GLU A 85 -3.63 -3.52 7.72
C GLU A 85 -3.17 -2.44 6.73
N VAL A 86 -2.26 -1.54 7.11
CA VAL A 86 -1.60 -0.63 6.17
C VAL A 86 -0.88 -1.43 5.08
N LEU A 87 -0.03 -2.38 5.48
CA LEU A 87 0.72 -3.21 4.54
C LEU A 87 -0.21 -4.00 3.61
N ARG A 88 -1.26 -4.62 4.17
CA ARG A 88 -2.26 -5.37 3.39
C ARG A 88 -2.94 -4.47 2.36
N GLN A 89 -3.39 -3.28 2.76
CA GLN A 89 -4.04 -2.33 1.86
C GLN A 89 -3.10 -1.84 0.74
N VAL A 90 -1.83 -1.58 1.05
CA VAL A 90 -0.82 -1.24 0.01
C VAL A 90 -0.66 -2.39 -0.98
N ILE A 91 -0.52 -3.64 -0.52
CA ILE A 91 -0.36 -4.82 -1.38
C ILE A 91 -1.59 -5.03 -2.27
N ASP A 92 -2.79 -4.93 -1.70
CA ASP A 92 -4.06 -5.08 -2.42
C ASP A 92 -4.21 -3.99 -3.49
N ALA A 93 -3.91 -2.73 -3.14
CA ALA A 93 -3.99 -1.58 -4.06
C ALA A 93 -2.88 -1.57 -5.12
N MET A 94 -1.73 -2.19 -4.86
CA MET A 94 -0.70 -2.47 -5.86
C MET A 94 -1.12 -3.56 -6.85
N GLY A 95 -2.29 -4.17 -6.66
CA GLY A 95 -2.84 -5.20 -7.53
C GLY A 95 -2.11 -6.54 -7.39
N GLN A 96 -1.59 -6.84 -6.19
CA GLN A 96 -0.87 -8.09 -5.88
C GLN A 96 0.33 -8.34 -6.81
N ARG A 97 0.99 -7.26 -7.25
CA ARG A 97 2.24 -7.37 -8.01
C ARG A 97 3.25 -8.24 -7.24
N PRO A 98 3.97 -9.15 -7.92
CA PRO A 98 4.98 -9.94 -7.26
C PRO A 98 6.09 -9.03 -6.72
N GLY A 99 6.54 -9.28 -5.51
CA GLY A 99 7.62 -8.53 -4.88
C GLY A 99 7.59 -8.61 -3.36
N THR A 100 8.62 -8.06 -2.74
CA THR A 100 8.67 -7.86 -1.29
C THR A 100 8.23 -6.43 -0.97
N TYR A 101 7.42 -6.29 0.08
CA TYR A 101 6.85 -5.03 0.53
C TYR A 101 7.27 -4.78 1.98
N ALA A 102 7.73 -3.58 2.26
CA ALA A 102 8.19 -3.14 3.58
C ALA A 102 7.74 -1.71 3.90
#